data_AF-A0AAU5FEU2-F1
#
_entry.id   AF-A0AAU5FEU2-F1
#
_cell.length_a   1.000
_cell.length_b   1.000
_cell.length_c   1.000
_cell.angle_alpha   90.00
_cell.angle_beta   90.00
_cell.angle_gamma   90.00
#
_symmetry.space_group_name_H-M   'P 1'
#
loop_
_entity.id
_entity.type
_entity.pdbx_description
1 polymer ?
#
loop_
_entity_poly.entity_id
_entity_poly.type
_entity_poly.pdbx_seq_one_letter_code
_entity_poly.pdbx_strand_id
1 'polypeptide(L)'
;MNTPTAAAPGPHDGAALAQLVGEALTHVQGHADTEDAAEAQAITDAMVRLLIGAPLHSDGKLTIVSLAIEAGLRRNKLTHKHTGLKDLFYALVKARTPVPEALPDSARARAAKQEQDLARVRAERDDLRGQTQLLVRIVHVLEIENSKLKETNAALEQQVAAQASVPDLSRRRRP
;
A
#
# COMPACT_ATOMS: atom_id res chain seq x y z
N MET A 1 55.25 -53.58 61.11
CA MET A 1 55.72 -53.02 59.83
C MET A 1 54.65 -52.08 59.34
N ASN A 2 54.86 -50.77 59.49
CA ASN A 2 53.89 -49.75 59.10
C ASN A 2 54.35 -49.11 57.79
N THR A 3 53.52 -49.17 56.76
CA THR A 3 53.68 -48.43 55.51
C THR A 3 52.97 -47.06 55.66
N PRO A 4 53.56 -45.94 55.20
CA PRO A 4 52.85 -44.66 55.18
C PRO A 4 52.01 -44.55 53.90
N THR A 5 50.71 -44.31 54.08
CA THR A 5 49.79 -44.00 52.98
C THR A 5 50.00 -42.55 52.54
N ALA A 6 49.95 -42.32 51.24
CA ALA A 6 50.32 -41.09 50.56
C ALA A 6 49.46 -39.88 50.99
N ALA A 7 50.13 -38.74 51.03
CA ALA A 7 49.62 -37.43 51.40
C ALA A 7 48.45 -36.97 50.50
N ALA A 8 47.44 -36.37 51.14
CA ALA A 8 46.35 -35.68 50.48
C ALA A 8 46.86 -34.43 49.73
N PRO A 9 46.44 -34.18 48.48
CA PRO A 9 46.67 -32.89 47.82
C PRO A 9 45.69 -31.84 48.38
N GLY A 10 46.24 -30.64 48.65
CA GLY A 10 45.56 -29.51 49.29
C GLY A 10 44.63 -28.68 48.39
N PRO A 11 44.08 -27.56 48.92
CA PRO A 11 42.85 -26.92 48.47
C PRO A 11 43.07 -25.88 47.36
N HIS A 12 43.62 -26.26 46.21
CA HIS A 12 43.81 -25.35 45.07
C HIS A 12 43.02 -25.71 43.79
N ASP A 13 42.23 -26.78 43.81
CA ASP A 13 41.55 -27.27 42.60
C ASP A 13 40.28 -26.50 42.22
N GLY A 14 39.64 -25.81 43.18
CA GLY A 14 38.37 -25.10 42.93
C GLY A 14 38.52 -23.86 42.05
N ALA A 15 39.59 -23.09 42.24
CA ALA A 15 39.83 -21.86 41.47
C ALA A 15 40.28 -22.18 40.03
N ALA A 16 41.12 -23.20 39.86
CA ALA A 16 41.54 -23.65 38.54
C ALA A 16 40.38 -24.25 37.74
N LEU A 17 39.50 -25.03 38.37
CA LEU A 17 38.26 -25.53 37.74
C LEU A 17 37.29 -24.40 37.41
N ALA A 18 37.11 -23.41 38.30
CA ALA A 18 36.26 -22.26 38.02
C ALA A 18 36.78 -21.41 36.84
N GLN A 19 38.10 -21.29 36.71
CA GLN A 19 38.73 -20.56 35.62
C GLN A 19 38.68 -21.33 34.30
N LEU A 20 38.90 -22.65 34.31
CA LEU A 20 38.76 -23.52 33.13
C LEU A 20 37.29 -23.63 32.66
N VAL A 21 36.33 -23.66 33.59
CA VAL A 21 34.89 -23.63 33.29
C VAL A 21 34.48 -22.25 32.79
N GLY A 22 35.01 -21.17 33.37
CA GLY A 22 34.80 -19.81 32.88
C GLY A 22 35.35 -19.61 31.46
N GLU A 23 36.57 -20.10 31.19
CA GLU A 23 37.20 -20.04 29.86
C GLU A 23 36.47 -20.92 28.85
N ALA A 24 36.04 -22.13 29.24
CA ALA A 24 35.24 -23.02 28.40
C ALA A 24 33.82 -22.46 28.10
N LEU A 25 33.19 -21.77 29.06
CA LEU A 25 31.92 -21.07 28.85
C LEU A 25 32.11 -19.83 27.96
N THR A 26 33.21 -19.08 28.10
CA THR A 26 33.50 -17.95 27.21
C THR A 26 33.87 -18.38 25.78
N HIS A 27 34.46 -19.57 25.60
CA HIS A 27 34.85 -20.08 24.28
C HIS A 27 33.70 -20.72 23.48
N VAL A 28 32.58 -21.09 24.13
CA VAL A 28 31.42 -21.71 23.46
C VAL A 28 30.31 -20.70 23.11
N GLN A 29 30.27 -19.52 23.75
CA GLN A 29 29.07 -18.66 23.77
C GLN A 29 29.22 -17.28 23.11
N GLY A 30 30.23 -17.07 22.26
CA GLY A 30 30.57 -15.72 21.81
C GLY A 30 29.75 -15.13 20.66
N HIS A 31 29.38 -15.89 19.62
CA HIS A 31 28.91 -15.30 18.35
C HIS A 31 27.69 -15.97 17.71
N ALA A 32 27.35 -17.21 18.07
CA ALA A 32 26.18 -17.89 17.49
C ALA A 32 24.87 -17.43 18.15
N ASP A 33 24.86 -17.24 19.48
CA ASP A 33 23.62 -16.91 20.21
C ASP A 33 23.10 -15.48 19.95
N THR A 34 23.98 -14.54 19.56
CA THR A 34 23.61 -13.14 19.32
C THR A 34 22.98 -12.93 17.95
N GLU A 35 23.49 -13.59 16.91
CA GLU A 35 22.89 -13.58 15.58
C GLU A 35 21.53 -14.30 15.61
N ASP A 36 21.43 -15.41 16.34
CA ASP A 36 20.19 -16.16 16.52
C ASP A 36 19.12 -15.33 17.23
N ALA A 37 19.49 -14.58 18.28
CA ALA A 37 18.59 -13.68 18.98
C ALA A 37 18.14 -12.50 18.09
N ALA A 38 19.05 -11.90 17.32
CA ALA A 38 18.72 -10.83 16.39
C ALA A 38 17.78 -11.31 15.26
N GLU A 39 18.02 -12.51 14.71
CA GLU A 39 17.15 -13.13 13.73
C GLU A 39 15.75 -13.42 14.32
N ALA A 40 15.68 -13.96 15.53
CA ALA A 40 14.41 -14.22 16.20
C ALA A 40 13.60 -12.94 16.43
N GLN A 41 14.26 -11.86 16.87
CA GLN A 41 13.63 -10.56 17.04
C GLN A 41 13.11 -9.99 15.72
N ALA A 42 13.92 -10.04 14.65
CA ALA A 42 13.50 -9.59 13.32
C ALA A 42 12.27 -10.35 12.80
N ILE A 43 12.21 -11.67 13.05
CA ILE A 43 11.06 -12.49 12.70
C ILE A 43 9.83 -12.10 13.52
N THR A 44 9.94 -11.92 14.83
CA THR A 44 8.79 -11.55 15.68
C THR A 44 8.22 -10.17 15.30
N ASP A 45 9.08 -9.18 15.05
CA ASP A 45 8.65 -7.86 14.61
C ASP A 45 7.95 -7.92 13.24
N ALA A 46 8.50 -8.71 12.31
CA ALA A 46 7.88 -8.95 11.01
C ALA A 46 6.51 -9.65 11.13
N MET A 47 6.38 -10.61 12.06
CA MET A 47 5.09 -11.26 12.34
C MET A 47 4.06 -10.25 12.82
N VAL A 48 4.42 -9.36 13.76
CA VAL A 48 3.52 -8.32 14.26
C VAL A 48 3.07 -7.42 13.12
N ARG A 49 4.00 -6.90 12.31
CA ARG A 49 3.69 -6.05 11.15
C ARG A 49 2.74 -6.70 10.15
N LEU A 50 2.99 -7.97 9.81
CA LEU A 50 2.12 -8.74 8.91
C LEU A 50 0.73 -8.98 9.51
N LEU A 51 0.65 -9.32 10.80
CA LEU A 51 -0.62 -9.62 11.46
C LEU A 51 -1.49 -8.37 11.64
N ILE A 52 -0.89 -7.19 11.87
CA ILE A 52 -1.63 -5.91 11.93
C ILE A 52 -1.93 -5.32 10.54
N GLY A 53 -1.33 -5.87 9.47
CA GLY A 53 -1.55 -5.41 8.09
C GLY A 53 -0.74 -4.18 7.68
N ALA A 54 0.40 -3.93 8.33
CA ALA A 54 1.32 -2.84 8.02
C ALA A 54 2.72 -3.35 7.61
N PRO A 55 2.83 -4.12 6.50
CA PRO A 55 4.11 -4.60 6.00
C PRO A 55 4.99 -3.44 5.48
N LEU A 56 6.31 -3.55 5.68
CA LEU A 56 7.29 -2.57 5.20
C LEU A 56 8.04 -3.05 3.96
N HIS A 57 8.31 -4.35 3.86
CA HIS A 57 9.18 -4.90 2.81
C HIS A 57 8.49 -5.98 1.95
N SER A 58 7.37 -6.53 2.43
CA SER A 58 6.64 -7.63 1.80
C SER A 58 5.32 -7.20 1.16
N ASP A 59 4.70 -8.12 0.41
CA ASP A 59 3.39 -7.95 -0.22
C ASP A 59 2.20 -8.07 0.75
N GLY A 60 2.47 -8.16 2.06
CA GLY A 60 1.44 -8.23 3.10
C GLY A 60 0.68 -9.55 3.20
N LYS A 61 1.03 -10.55 2.40
CA LYS A 61 0.37 -11.87 2.49
C LYS A 61 0.81 -12.60 3.75
N LEU A 62 -0.10 -13.34 4.37
CA LEU A 62 0.18 -14.14 5.56
C LEU A 62 0.84 -15.49 5.18
N THR A 63 1.99 -15.42 4.51
CA THR A 63 2.77 -16.59 4.08
C THR A 63 4.19 -16.56 4.64
N ILE A 64 4.84 -17.72 4.72
CA ILE A 64 6.23 -17.82 5.17
C ILE A 64 7.20 -17.09 4.23
N VAL A 65 6.88 -17.00 2.94
CA VAL A 65 7.71 -16.25 1.99
C VAL A 65 7.64 -14.75 2.32
N SER A 66 6.43 -14.22 2.50
CA SER A 66 6.23 -12.82 2.86
C SER A 66 6.83 -12.51 4.24
N LEU A 67 6.74 -13.42 5.21
CA LEU A 67 7.40 -13.27 6.52
C LEU A 67 8.92 -13.22 6.41
N ALA A 68 9.52 -14.08 5.60
CA ALA A 68 10.97 -14.08 5.38
C ALA A 68 11.43 -12.74 4.77
N ILE A 69 10.71 -12.26 3.75
CA ILE A 69 10.97 -10.97 3.10
C ILE A 69 10.81 -9.82 4.10
N GLU A 70 9.74 -9.83 4.88
CA GLU A 70 9.43 -8.79 5.88
C GLU A 70 10.47 -8.72 7.00
N ALA A 71 11.05 -9.87 7.39
CA ALA A 71 12.12 -9.98 8.37
C ALA A 71 13.53 -9.75 7.77
N GLY A 72 13.66 -9.58 6.45
CA GLY A 72 14.95 -9.45 5.77
C GLY A 72 15.78 -10.73 5.75
N LEU A 73 15.16 -11.90 5.90
CA LEU A 73 15.82 -13.20 6.04
C LEU A 73 15.53 -14.12 4.85
N ARG A 74 16.40 -15.12 4.65
CA ARG A 74 16.13 -16.20 3.69
C ARG A 74 15.11 -17.17 4.27
N ARG A 75 14.17 -17.64 3.44
CA ARG A 75 13.15 -18.65 3.82
C ARG A 75 13.72 -19.86 4.57
N ASN A 76 14.92 -20.31 4.19
CA ASN A 76 15.58 -21.46 4.83
C ASN A 76 15.79 -21.28 6.34
N LYS A 77 15.97 -20.04 6.81
CA LYS A 77 16.10 -19.75 8.25
C LYS A 77 14.81 -20.10 9.00
N LEU A 78 13.64 -19.79 8.43
CA LEU A 78 12.33 -20.14 9.01
C LEU A 78 11.99 -21.64 8.89
N THR A 79 12.56 -22.37 7.93
CA THR A 79 12.25 -23.80 7.74
C THR A 79 13.23 -24.75 8.43
N HIS A 80 14.44 -24.31 8.75
CA HIS A 80 15.48 -25.17 9.34
C HIS A 80 15.99 -24.72 10.72
N LYS A 81 15.98 -23.41 11.02
CA LYS A 81 16.56 -22.87 12.26
C LYS A 81 15.48 -22.35 13.21
N HIS A 82 14.61 -21.49 12.72
CA HIS A 82 13.52 -20.84 13.46
C HIS A 82 12.17 -21.51 13.19
N THR A 83 12.14 -22.85 13.24
CA THR A 83 10.93 -23.64 12.95
C THR A 83 9.80 -23.36 13.93
N GLY A 84 10.11 -23.11 15.21
CA GLY A 84 9.13 -22.75 16.22
C GLY A 84 8.42 -21.42 15.92
N LEU A 85 9.14 -20.42 15.39
CA LEU A 85 8.54 -19.14 14.98
C LEU A 85 7.67 -19.28 13.72
N LYS A 86 8.07 -20.16 12.79
CA LYS A 86 7.24 -20.54 11.63
C LYS A 86 5.93 -21.20 12.09
N ASP A 87 6.00 -22.12 13.05
CA ASP A 87 4.82 -22.81 13.57
C ASP A 87 3.91 -21.86 14.37
N LEU A 88 4.49 -20.98 15.20
CA LEU A 88 3.77 -19.91 15.89
C LEU A 88 3.06 -18.98 14.90
N PHE A 89 3.73 -18.57 13.83
CA PHE A 89 3.13 -17.74 12.79
C PHE A 89 1.90 -18.41 12.17
N TYR A 90 2.00 -19.69 11.80
CA TYR A 90 0.84 -20.43 11.30
C TYR A 90 -0.28 -20.57 12.34
N ALA A 91 0.05 -20.78 13.62
CA ALA A 91 -0.94 -20.82 14.69
C ALA A 91 -1.69 -19.48 14.83
N LEU A 92 -0.96 -18.36 14.81
CA LEU A 92 -1.54 -17.01 14.87
C LEU A 92 -2.38 -16.69 13.63
N VAL A 93 -1.93 -17.06 12.43
CA VAL A 93 -2.69 -16.90 11.19
C VAL A 93 -3.97 -17.73 11.23
N LYS A 94 -3.92 -18.96 11.74
CA LYS A 94 -5.08 -19.84 11.91
C LYS A 94 -6.03 -19.37 13.01
N ALA A 95 -5.53 -18.72 14.06
CA ALA A 95 -6.36 -18.12 15.11
C ALA A 95 -7.07 -16.86 14.62
N ARG A 96 -6.40 -16.05 13.78
CA ARG A 96 -6.96 -14.83 13.19
C ARG A 96 -7.92 -15.12 12.04
N THR A 97 -7.61 -16.13 11.25
CA THR A 97 -8.44 -16.56 10.12
C THR A 97 -9.37 -17.64 10.65
N PRO A 98 -10.66 -17.35 10.94
CA PRO A 98 -11.62 -18.45 11.12
C PRO A 98 -11.44 -19.38 9.93
N VAL A 99 -11.21 -20.66 10.21
CA VAL A 99 -10.98 -21.71 9.20
C VAL A 99 -11.88 -21.41 8.01
N PRO A 100 -11.35 -21.22 6.78
CA PRO A 100 -12.21 -20.95 5.66
C PRO A 100 -13.01 -22.22 5.38
N GLU A 101 -14.21 -22.31 5.95
CA GLU A 101 -15.33 -22.81 5.18
C GLU A 101 -15.25 -22.09 3.84
N ALA A 102 -15.28 -22.85 2.75
CA ALA A 102 -15.30 -22.33 1.40
C ALA A 102 -16.15 -21.05 1.37
N LEU A 103 -15.59 -19.94 0.84
CA LEU A 103 -16.21 -18.62 0.88
C LEU A 103 -17.72 -18.76 0.67
N PRO A 104 -18.55 -18.48 1.70
CA PRO A 104 -19.95 -18.90 1.68
C PRO A 104 -20.60 -18.35 0.40
N ASP A 105 -21.49 -19.12 -0.21
CA ASP A 105 -22.09 -18.75 -1.50
C ASP A 105 -22.69 -17.33 -1.46
N SER A 106 -23.16 -16.89 -0.29
CA SER A 106 -23.63 -15.53 -0.02
C SER A 106 -22.55 -14.44 -0.14
N ALA A 107 -21.29 -14.72 0.20
CA ALA A 107 -20.17 -13.79 0.01
C ALA A 107 -19.75 -13.73 -1.46
N ARG A 108 -19.76 -14.86 -2.19
CA ARG A 108 -19.53 -14.88 -3.65
C ARG A 108 -20.63 -14.15 -4.41
N ALA A 109 -21.89 -14.37 -4.04
CA ALA A 109 -23.04 -13.66 -4.61
C ALA A 109 -22.96 -12.15 -4.35
N ARG A 110 -22.52 -11.72 -3.16
CA ARG A 110 -22.30 -10.30 -2.85
C ARG A 110 -21.17 -9.70 -3.68
N ALA A 111 -20.05 -10.39 -3.82
CA ALA A 111 -18.94 -9.92 -4.65
C ALA A 111 -19.35 -9.77 -6.12
N ALA A 112 -20.07 -10.76 -6.67
CA ALA A 112 -20.60 -10.69 -8.03
C ALA A 112 -21.60 -9.53 -8.22
N LYS A 113 -22.49 -9.33 -7.24
CA LYS A 113 -23.42 -8.19 -7.25
C LYS A 113 -22.68 -6.86 -7.18
N GLN A 114 -21.67 -6.73 -6.33
CA GLN A 114 -20.86 -5.51 -6.22
C GLN A 114 -20.10 -5.23 -7.53
N GLU A 115 -19.55 -6.25 -8.17
CA GLU A 115 -18.89 -6.11 -9.47
C GLU A 115 -19.86 -5.64 -10.56
N GLN A 116 -21.08 -6.20 -10.58
CA GLN A 116 -22.14 -5.77 -11.48
C GLN A 116 -22.58 -4.33 -11.22
N ASP A 117 -22.75 -3.94 -9.95
CA ASP A 117 -23.11 -2.59 -9.56
C ASP A 117 -22.01 -1.58 -9.94
N LEU A 118 -20.73 -1.95 -9.77
CA LEU A 118 -19.60 -1.12 -10.21
C LEU A 118 -19.55 -0.99 -11.73
N ALA A 119 -19.81 -2.05 -12.48
CA ALA A 119 -19.89 -2.00 -13.93
C ALA A 119 -21.01 -1.06 -14.39
N ARG A 120 -22.19 -1.14 -13.77
CA ARG A 120 -23.33 -0.25 -14.05
C ARG A 120 -22.97 1.21 -13.79
N VAL A 121 -22.45 1.52 -12.60
CA VAL A 121 -22.09 2.90 -12.22
C VAL A 121 -21.00 3.46 -13.13
N ARG A 122 -20.02 2.65 -13.55
CA ARG A 122 -18.99 3.08 -14.50
C ARG A 122 -19.59 3.46 -15.86
N ALA A 123 -20.50 2.64 -16.38
CA ALA A 123 -21.19 2.89 -17.63
C ALA A 123 -22.04 4.17 -17.57
N GLU A 124 -22.82 4.37 -16.50
CA GLU A 124 -23.61 5.59 -16.28
C GLU A 124 -22.71 6.83 -16.23
N ARG A 125 -21.58 6.75 -15.52
CA ARG A 125 -20.61 7.85 -15.42
C ARG A 125 -19.96 8.17 -16.77
N ASP A 126 -19.69 7.16 -17.59
CA ASP A 126 -19.11 7.36 -18.92
C ASP A 126 -20.14 7.98 -19.89
N ASP A 127 -21.41 7.56 -19.82
CA ASP A 127 -22.51 8.14 -20.58
C ASP A 127 -22.75 9.61 -20.20
N LEU A 128 -22.88 9.93 -18.91
CA LEU A 128 -23.03 11.31 -18.43
C LEU A 128 -21.86 12.20 -18.85
N ARG A 129 -20.63 11.66 -18.84
CA ARG A 129 -19.45 12.38 -19.33
C ARG A 129 -19.55 12.67 -20.83
N GLY A 130 -20.04 11.71 -21.62
CA GLY A 130 -20.31 11.88 -23.05
C GLY A 130 -21.36 12.96 -23.32
N GLN A 131 -22.49 12.91 -22.60
CA GLN A 131 -23.55 13.92 -22.70
C GLN A 131 -23.06 15.32 -22.33
N THR A 132 -22.28 15.44 -21.26
CA THR A 132 -21.68 16.71 -20.84
C THR A 132 -20.78 17.28 -21.93
N GLN A 133 -19.92 16.46 -22.55
CA GLN A 133 -19.07 16.91 -23.65
C GLN A 133 -19.87 17.35 -24.88
N LEU A 134 -20.97 16.66 -25.19
CA LEU A 134 -21.86 17.06 -26.27
C LEU A 134 -22.51 18.41 -25.98
N LEU A 135 -23.04 18.60 -24.77
CA LEU A 135 -23.64 19.87 -24.35
C LEU A 135 -22.64 21.02 -24.40
N VAL A 136 -21.40 20.81 -23.93
CA VAL A 136 -20.33 21.82 -24.04
C VAL A 136 -20.07 22.21 -25.50
N ARG A 137 -20.01 21.23 -26.42
CA ARG A 137 -19.84 21.52 -27.85
C ARG A 137 -21.01 22.32 -28.42
N ILE A 138 -22.25 21.94 -28.06
CA ILE A 138 -23.46 22.65 -28.52
C ILE A 138 -23.46 24.09 -28.01
N VAL A 139 -23.20 24.31 -26.72
CA VAL A 139 -23.12 25.64 -26.12
C VAL A 139 -22.06 26.48 -26.83
N HIS A 140 -20.87 25.92 -27.10
CA HIS A 140 -19.83 26.64 -27.81
C HIS A 140 -20.22 27.08 -29.22
N VAL A 141 -20.89 26.21 -29.99
CA VAL A 141 -21.42 26.58 -31.32
C VAL A 141 -22.45 27.69 -31.20
N LEU A 142 -23.39 27.58 -30.25
CA LEU A 142 -24.41 28.60 -30.03
C LEU A 142 -23.81 29.94 -29.59
N GLU A 143 -22.75 29.95 -28.78
CA GLU A 143 -22.03 31.17 -28.40
C GLU A 143 -21.39 31.87 -29.61
N ILE A 144 -20.78 31.10 -30.51
CA ILE A 144 -20.22 31.62 -31.76
C ILE A 144 -21.32 32.20 -32.65
N GLU A 145 -22.40 31.46 -32.86
CA GLU A 145 -23.54 31.91 -33.68
C GLU A 145 -24.19 33.17 -33.10
N ASN A 146 -24.38 33.22 -31.78
CA ASN A 146 -24.95 34.38 -31.10
C ASN A 146 -24.05 35.61 -31.26
N SER A 147 -22.72 35.45 -31.15
CA SER A 147 -21.75 36.53 -31.34
C SER A 147 -21.81 37.08 -32.77
N LYS A 148 -21.85 36.19 -33.77
CA LYS A 148 -21.98 36.58 -35.18
C LYS A 148 -23.29 37.33 -35.45
N LEU A 149 -24.41 36.86 -34.88
CA LEU A 149 -25.71 37.53 -35.04
C LEU A 149 -25.69 38.94 -34.42
N LYS A 150 -25.07 39.10 -33.25
CA LYS A 150 -24.90 40.42 -32.61
C LYS A 150 -24.10 41.38 -33.48
N GLU A 151 -22.99 40.91 -34.06
CA GLU A 151 -22.18 41.71 -34.99
C GLU A 151 -22.98 42.13 -36.23
N THR A 152 -23.73 41.20 -36.84
CA THR A 152 -24.56 41.52 -38.01
C THR A 152 -25.67 42.51 -37.68
N ASN A 153 -26.32 42.37 -36.51
CA ASN A 153 -27.36 43.31 -36.07
C ASN A 153 -26.78 44.70 -35.83
N ALA A 154 -25.64 44.81 -35.16
CA ALA A 154 -24.97 46.09 -34.94
C ALA A 154 -24.59 46.78 -36.27
N ALA A 155 -24.10 46.02 -37.25
CA ALA A 155 -23.80 46.54 -38.59
C ALA A 155 -25.06 47.03 -39.33
N LEU A 156 -26.17 46.28 -39.23
CA LEU A 156 -27.45 46.68 -39.81
C LEU A 156 -28.01 47.94 -39.15
N GLU A 157 -27.95 48.03 -37.82
CA GLU A 157 -28.36 49.23 -37.07
C GLU A 157 -27.58 50.46 -37.51
N GLN A 158 -26.26 50.34 -37.73
CA GLN A 158 -25.43 51.43 -38.25
C GLN A 158 -25.82 51.84 -39.68
N GLN A 159 -26.15 50.88 -40.55
CA GLN A 159 -26.60 51.17 -41.91
C GLN A 159 -27.95 51.89 -41.93
N VAL A 160 -28.90 51.46 -41.10
CA VAL A 160 -30.20 52.12 -40.95
C VAL A 160 -30.03 53.55 -40.42
N ALA A 161 -29.18 53.75 -39.41
CA ALA A 161 -28.87 55.08 -38.90
C ALA A 161 -28.22 55.98 -39.97
N ALA A 162 -27.30 55.45 -40.78
CA ALA A 162 -26.69 56.18 -41.88
C ALA A 162 -27.70 56.55 -42.99
N GLN A 163 -28.62 55.65 -43.34
CA GLN A 163 -29.68 55.93 -44.31
C GLN A 163 -30.73 56.92 -43.78
N ALA A 164 -31.00 56.93 -42.47
CA ALA A 164 -31.85 57.95 -41.85
C ALA A 164 -31.18 59.33 -41.80
N SER A 165 -29.84 59.39 -41.89
CA SER A 165 -29.05 60.64 -41.85
C SER A 165 -28.90 61.35 -43.20
N VAL A 166 -29.65 60.95 -44.24
CA VAL A 166 -29.60 61.58 -45.58
C VAL A 166 -29.70 63.11 -45.46
N PRO A 167 -28.74 63.88 -46.03
CA PRO A 167 -28.71 65.32 -45.86
C PRO A 167 -29.92 65.97 -46.52
N ASP A 168 -30.58 66.87 -45.81
CA ASP A 168 -31.60 67.75 -46.37
C ASP A 168 -30.97 68.63 -47.47
N LEU A 169 -31.11 68.19 -48.72
CA LEU A 169 -30.61 68.87 -49.92
C LEU A 169 -31.32 70.23 -50.16
N SER A 170 -32.30 70.59 -49.33
CA SER A 170 -33.05 71.85 -49.42
C SER A 170 -32.23 73.10 -49.08
N ARG A 171 -30.99 72.98 -48.58
CA ARG A 171 -30.12 74.14 -48.26
C ARG A 171 -29.27 74.69 -49.41
N ARG A 172 -29.23 74.05 -50.59
CA ARG A 172 -28.45 74.55 -51.75
C ARG A 172 -29.23 75.43 -52.72
N ARG A 173 -30.32 76.08 -52.28
CA ARG A 173 -31.01 77.07 -53.10
C ARG A 173 -31.40 78.29 -52.26
N ARG A 174 -30.47 79.22 -52.09
CA ARG A 174 -30.83 80.63 -51.94
C ARG A 174 -29.90 81.50 -52.81
N PRO A 175 -30.49 82.52 -53.47
CA PRO A 175 -29.94 83.24 -54.61
C PRO A 175 -28.76 84.14 -54.25
#